data_AF-A0A957BSR2-F1
#
_entry.id   AF-A0A957BSR2-F1
#
_cell.length_a   1.000
_cell.length_b   1.000
_cell.length_c   1.000
_cell.angle_alpha   90.00
_cell.angle_beta   90.00
_cell.angle_gamma   90.00
#
_symmetry.space_group_name_H-M   'P 1'
#
loop_
_entity.id
_entity.type
_entity.pdbx_description
1 polymer ?
#
loop_
_entity_poly.entity_id
_entity_poly.type
_entity_poly.pdbx_seq_one_letter_code
_entity_poly.pdbx_strand_id
1 'polypeptide(L)'
;MFQHEPFDSITPLAQVMHKLPVRIMMALPDYVTRNPGAPIFELTGIISTVLRGTDWAGAQRVFQANYWAPDWSDARLAALPRPEHNEPPAPNIVGRIDEFPQFTTRAFAITHFTGLLASSDHLDLGAGRVLPVDELADALSTLQTRLFILQVLPSESFPRARDLAAMLVRRGTPAVLVIQTDNQADLNEFFLQMYFNLAHDLPLVEMVGYTNINALNSIQAYLATCANAAEILNLREYRAALRTRLLSNLDTLRRLQAELRPIYDDLTERGRHTTEDIDDIFGQTDQSLSAAADEVGYALNDLERIPERWDHETEGIIPLSQVEQQTQMAEAQANDLAARSRALQRRAEDELPGGFGTSTRGSAARPAPAEPPRETDEISPPRQRPGHAGAIPDSTPREEAPPEPEPQSDWLGDVWGEVPLPAMPLPGEAPTAAIGSPDEAGEA
;
A
#
# COMPACT_ATOMS: atom_id res chain seq x y z
N MET A 1 26.77 -2.08 -0.14
CA MET A 1 26.66 -1.49 -1.49
C MET A 1 25.26 -1.76 -2.05
N PHE A 2 24.58 -0.72 -2.54
CA PHE A 2 23.28 -0.82 -3.21
C PHE A 2 23.43 -0.66 -4.73
N GLN A 3 22.72 -1.49 -5.49
CA GLN A 3 22.64 -1.39 -6.95
C GLN A 3 21.18 -1.50 -7.39
N HIS A 4 20.77 -0.69 -8.35
CA HIS A 4 19.43 -0.70 -8.94
C HIS A 4 19.54 -0.89 -10.45
N GLU A 5 18.74 -1.82 -10.99
CA GLU A 5 18.69 -2.10 -12.42
C GLU A 5 17.23 -2.12 -12.92
N PRO A 6 16.83 -1.13 -13.73
CA PRO A 6 15.53 -1.13 -14.39
C PRO A 6 15.53 -1.99 -15.66
N PHE A 7 14.41 -2.65 -15.92
CA PHE A 7 14.16 -3.46 -17.11
C PHE A 7 12.90 -2.97 -17.82
N ASP A 8 12.92 -2.94 -19.16
CA ASP A 8 11.79 -2.46 -19.99
C ASP A 8 10.56 -3.40 -20.01
N SER A 9 10.59 -4.51 -19.26
CA SER A 9 9.46 -5.42 -19.12
C SER A 9 8.27 -4.71 -18.47
N ILE A 10 7.07 -4.92 -19.00
CA ILE A 10 5.81 -4.45 -18.39
C ILE A 10 5.10 -5.65 -17.80
N THR A 11 4.55 -5.48 -16.60
CA THR A 11 3.74 -6.51 -15.93
C THR A 11 2.33 -6.01 -15.63
N PRO A 12 1.28 -6.80 -15.87
CA PRO A 12 -0.09 -6.42 -15.53
C PRO A 12 -0.26 -6.14 -14.03
N LEU A 13 0.50 -6.81 -13.17
CA LEU A 13 0.43 -6.61 -11.72
C LEU A 13 0.83 -5.18 -11.30
N ALA A 14 1.67 -4.51 -12.08
CA ALA A 14 2.05 -3.12 -11.82
C ALA A 14 0.91 -2.13 -12.11
N GLN A 15 -0.14 -2.56 -12.82
CA GLN A 15 -1.33 -1.74 -13.12
C GLN A 15 -2.48 -1.99 -12.13
N VAL A 16 -2.35 -3.01 -11.28
CA VAL A 16 -3.36 -3.28 -10.26
C VAL A 16 -3.04 -2.42 -9.04
N MET A 17 -4.03 -1.69 -8.54
CA MET A 17 -3.91 -0.92 -7.31
C MET A 17 -3.59 -1.82 -6.10
N HIS A 18 -2.59 -1.46 -5.30
CA HIS A 18 -2.30 -2.14 -4.03
C HIS A 18 -3.33 -1.73 -2.95
N LYS A 19 -3.61 -2.59 -1.98
CA LYS A 19 -4.61 -2.35 -0.92
C LYS A 19 -4.04 -2.78 0.43
N LEU A 20 -4.61 -2.23 1.50
CA LEU A 20 -4.32 -2.66 2.85
C LEU A 20 -5.14 -3.91 3.24
N PRO A 21 -4.64 -4.74 4.18
CA PRO A 21 -3.27 -4.72 4.69
C PRO A 21 -2.26 -5.17 3.62
N VAL A 22 -1.03 -4.65 3.69
CA VAL A 22 0.11 -5.19 2.95
C VAL A 22 0.43 -6.58 3.50
N ARG A 23 0.05 -7.62 2.74
CA ARG A 23 0.27 -9.01 3.13
C ARG A 23 1.69 -9.43 2.77
N ILE A 24 2.44 -9.85 3.78
CA ILE A 24 3.84 -10.24 3.67
C ILE A 24 3.95 -11.72 4.01
N MET A 25 4.62 -12.49 3.16
CA MET A 25 4.97 -13.89 3.42
C MET A 25 6.48 -14.03 3.66
N MET A 26 6.86 -14.55 4.83
CA MET A 26 8.21 -15.02 5.13
C MET A 26 8.32 -16.49 4.74
N ALA A 27 9.11 -16.79 3.72
CA ALA A 27 9.38 -18.13 3.23
C ALA A 27 10.74 -18.62 3.76
N LEU A 28 10.70 -19.56 4.71
CA LEU A 28 11.83 -20.10 5.45
C LEU A 28 11.91 -21.63 5.24
N PRO A 29 12.73 -22.13 4.31
CA PRO A 29 12.94 -23.55 4.09
C PRO A 29 13.38 -24.35 5.33
N ASP A 30 13.30 -25.67 5.24
CA ASP A 30 13.63 -26.60 6.33
C ASP A 30 15.10 -26.43 6.82
N TYR A 31 16.05 -26.26 5.90
CA TYR A 31 17.45 -26.03 6.25
C TYR A 31 17.72 -24.68 6.93
N VAL A 32 16.87 -23.67 6.72
CA VAL A 32 16.97 -22.38 7.42
C VAL A 32 16.38 -22.53 8.81
N THR A 33 15.18 -23.09 8.90
CA THR A 33 14.44 -23.24 10.16
C THR A 33 15.11 -24.21 11.14
N ARG A 34 15.88 -25.18 10.66
CA ARG A 34 16.73 -26.08 11.48
C ARG A 34 18.07 -25.47 11.90
N ASN A 35 18.51 -24.37 11.27
CA ASN A 35 19.79 -23.75 11.56
C ASN A 35 19.61 -22.56 12.53
N PRO A 36 19.94 -22.71 13.83
CA PRO A 36 19.79 -21.63 14.81
C PRO A 36 20.75 -20.45 14.56
N GLY A 37 21.79 -20.63 13.75
CA GLY A 37 22.72 -19.57 13.36
C GLY A 37 22.37 -18.91 12.03
N ALA A 38 21.30 -19.33 11.34
CA ALA A 38 20.88 -18.64 10.13
C ALA A 38 20.40 -17.23 10.49
N PRO A 39 20.84 -16.18 9.77
CA PRO A 39 20.37 -14.84 10.01
C PRO A 39 18.93 -14.70 9.53
N ILE A 40 17.95 -14.95 10.41
CA ILE A 40 16.53 -14.87 10.09
C ILE A 40 16.02 -13.48 10.42
N PHE A 41 15.36 -12.85 9.46
CA PHE A 41 14.72 -11.56 9.66
C PHE A 41 13.46 -11.70 10.55
N GLU A 42 13.41 -10.93 11.64
CA GLU A 42 12.30 -10.93 12.61
C GLU A 42 11.18 -9.96 12.19
N LEU A 43 10.37 -10.37 11.21
CA LEU A 43 9.33 -9.51 10.60
C LEU A 43 8.34 -8.96 11.63
N THR A 44 7.91 -9.75 12.61
CA THR A 44 6.91 -9.31 13.60
C THR A 44 7.46 -8.23 14.53
N GLY A 45 8.73 -8.37 14.94
CA GLY A 45 9.43 -7.37 15.74
C GLY A 45 9.58 -6.05 14.98
N ILE A 46 9.90 -6.11 13.68
CA ILE A 46 10.01 -4.89 12.86
C ILE A 46 8.65 -4.23 12.64
N ILE A 47 7.60 -4.97 12.29
CA ILE A 47 6.25 -4.39 12.15
C ILE A 47 5.84 -3.68 13.45
N SER A 48 6.10 -4.31 14.59
CA SER A 48 5.86 -3.70 15.90
C SER A 48 6.68 -2.44 16.14
N THR A 49 7.90 -2.38 15.64
CA THR A 49 8.81 -1.25 15.83
C THR A 49 8.45 -0.09 14.91
N VAL A 50 8.03 -0.39 13.68
CA VAL A 50 7.57 0.60 12.70
C VAL A 50 6.23 1.20 13.14
N LEU A 51 5.30 0.38 13.66
CA LEU A 51 3.98 0.84 14.07
C LEU A 51 3.87 1.09 15.58
N ARG A 52 4.91 1.71 16.14
CA ARG A 52 4.94 2.13 17.56
C ARG A 52 3.67 2.89 17.93
N GLY A 53 3.19 2.68 19.16
CA GLY A 53 1.97 3.32 19.67
C GLY A 53 0.66 2.61 19.29
N THR A 54 0.72 1.52 18.52
CA THR A 54 -0.47 0.74 18.14
C THR A 54 -0.43 -0.66 18.74
N ASP A 55 -1.60 -1.21 19.04
CA ASP A 55 -1.72 -2.63 19.38
C ASP A 55 -1.46 -3.52 18.16
N TRP A 56 -1.26 -4.82 18.41
CA TRP A 56 -1.02 -5.76 17.32
C TRP A 56 -2.18 -5.83 16.32
N ALA A 57 -3.42 -5.64 16.81
CA ALA A 57 -4.60 -5.66 15.95
C ALA A 57 -4.59 -4.50 14.94
N GLY A 58 -4.24 -3.29 15.35
CA GLY A 58 -4.07 -2.15 14.45
C GLY A 58 -2.87 -2.33 13.52
N ALA A 59 -1.76 -2.87 14.00
CA ALA A 59 -0.61 -3.18 13.14
C ALA A 59 -0.96 -4.18 12.02
N GLN A 60 -1.77 -5.20 12.32
CA GLN A 60 -2.24 -6.19 11.34
C GLN A 60 -3.19 -5.62 10.28
N ARG A 61 -3.80 -4.45 10.51
CA ARG A 61 -4.58 -3.74 9.48
C ARG A 61 -3.71 -3.05 8.45
N VAL A 62 -2.42 -2.87 8.75
CA VAL A 62 -1.44 -2.26 7.87
C VAL A 62 -0.53 -3.32 7.28
N PHE A 63 0.12 -4.13 8.11
CA PHE A 63 1.04 -5.19 7.69
C PHE A 63 0.57 -6.55 8.23
N GLN A 64 0.22 -7.46 7.33
CA GLN A 64 -0.17 -8.81 7.71
C GLN A 64 0.96 -9.80 7.48
N ALA A 65 1.60 -10.25 8.57
CA ALA A 65 2.73 -11.18 8.51
C ALA A 65 2.26 -12.64 8.44
N ASN A 66 2.78 -13.39 7.47
CA ASN A 66 2.50 -14.81 7.25
C ASN A 66 3.82 -15.56 7.08
N TYR A 67 3.88 -16.82 7.47
CA TYR A 67 5.12 -17.58 7.41
C TYR A 67 4.88 -18.95 6.77
N TRP A 68 5.71 -19.28 5.78
CA TRP A 68 5.92 -20.64 5.31
C TRP A 68 7.23 -21.14 5.96
N ALA A 69 7.10 -21.97 6.99
CA ALA A 69 8.23 -22.49 7.77
C ALA A 69 7.92 -23.94 8.14
N PRO A 70 8.13 -24.91 7.22
CA PRO A 70 7.55 -26.26 7.32
C PRO A 70 7.96 -27.02 8.59
N ASP A 71 9.15 -26.77 9.11
CA ASP A 71 9.67 -27.43 10.32
C ASP A 71 9.39 -26.66 11.63
N TRP A 72 8.91 -25.44 11.56
CA TRP A 72 8.53 -24.71 12.76
C TRP A 72 7.18 -25.20 13.28
N SER A 73 7.14 -25.48 14.57
CA SER A 73 5.89 -25.78 15.27
C SER A 73 5.08 -24.51 15.49
N ASP A 74 3.77 -24.64 15.67
CA ASP A 74 2.91 -23.50 15.99
C ASP A 74 3.33 -22.83 17.31
N ALA A 75 3.88 -23.61 18.26
CA ALA A 75 4.48 -23.07 19.49
C ALA A 75 5.71 -22.20 19.21
N ARG A 76 6.56 -22.58 18.24
CA ARG A 76 7.71 -21.77 17.82
C ARG A 76 7.26 -20.47 17.16
N LEU A 77 6.27 -20.54 16.25
CA LEU A 77 5.68 -19.36 15.63
C LEU A 77 5.04 -18.43 16.66
N ALA A 78 4.34 -18.99 17.65
CA ALA A 78 3.74 -18.23 18.74
C ALA A 78 4.79 -17.56 19.65
N ALA A 79 5.99 -18.12 19.73
CA ALA A 79 7.10 -17.61 20.55
C ALA A 79 7.98 -16.57 19.83
N LEU A 80 7.70 -16.22 18.57
CA LEU A 80 8.40 -15.14 17.88
C LEU A 80 8.23 -13.82 18.67
N PRO A 81 9.26 -12.95 18.69
CA PRO A 81 9.22 -11.68 19.41
C PRO A 81 7.95 -10.89 19.10
N ARG A 82 7.28 -10.44 20.16
CA ARG A 82 6.09 -9.59 20.12
C ARG A 82 6.43 -8.22 20.70
N PRO A 83 5.68 -7.16 20.34
CA PRO A 83 5.79 -5.86 20.99
C PRO A 83 5.87 -6.01 22.52
N GLU A 84 6.91 -5.46 23.15
CA GLU A 84 7.05 -5.45 24.62
C GLU A 84 5.90 -4.71 25.31
N HIS A 85 5.17 -3.86 24.58
CA HIS A 85 4.17 -2.95 25.15
C HIS A 85 2.73 -3.47 25.15
N ASN A 86 2.44 -4.69 24.69
CA ASN A 86 1.08 -5.24 24.74
C ASN A 86 1.08 -6.77 24.92
N GLU A 87 0.81 -7.24 26.15
CA GLU A 87 0.47 -8.65 26.43
C GLU A 87 -0.90 -9.04 25.79
N PRO A 88 -1.12 -10.32 25.44
CA PRO A 88 -1.95 -10.70 24.29
C PRO A 88 -3.39 -11.08 24.66
N PRO A 89 -4.29 -11.11 23.66
CA PRO A 89 -5.05 -12.33 23.42
C PRO A 89 -4.34 -13.15 22.32
N ALA A 90 -4.20 -14.44 22.57
CA ALA A 90 -3.53 -15.43 21.72
C ALA A 90 -4.17 -15.57 20.31
N PRO A 91 -3.57 -16.42 19.48
CA PRO A 91 -2.81 -16.03 18.31
C PRO A 91 -3.73 -15.68 17.13
N ASN A 92 -3.65 -14.44 16.62
CA ASN A 92 -3.70 -14.34 15.17
C ASN A 92 -2.35 -14.87 14.69
N ILE A 93 -2.36 -16.20 14.50
CA ILE A 93 -1.26 -17.01 14.02
C ILE A 93 -0.76 -16.27 12.78
N VAL A 94 0.48 -15.78 12.86
CA VAL A 94 1.38 -15.77 11.71
C VAL A 94 0.88 -16.85 10.75
N GLY A 95 0.23 -16.46 9.65
CA GLY A 95 -0.55 -17.42 8.89
C GLY A 95 0.36 -18.57 8.51
N ARG A 96 0.10 -19.77 9.06
CA ARG A 96 0.85 -20.96 8.64
C ARG A 96 0.44 -21.23 7.20
N ILE A 97 1.47 -21.47 6.42
CA ILE A 97 1.36 -21.78 5.03
C ILE A 97 1.93 -23.19 4.89
N ASP A 98 1.11 -24.13 4.46
CA ASP A 98 1.49 -25.55 4.45
C ASP A 98 2.31 -25.93 3.20
N GLU A 99 2.16 -25.19 2.08
CA GLU A 99 2.72 -25.61 0.79
C GLU A 99 3.24 -24.47 -0.10
N PHE A 100 4.54 -24.18 -0.12
CA PHE A 100 5.14 -23.31 -1.14
C PHE A 100 5.56 -24.11 -2.39
N PRO A 101 5.31 -23.63 -3.63
CA PRO A 101 4.62 -22.38 -4.00
C PRO A 101 3.12 -22.50 -4.35
N GLN A 102 2.48 -23.66 -4.14
CA GLN A 102 1.12 -23.91 -4.64
C GLN A 102 0.05 -23.24 -3.77
N PHE A 103 -0.23 -21.96 -4.03
CA PHE A 103 -1.22 -21.17 -3.29
C PHE A 103 -2.31 -20.65 -4.21
N THR A 104 -3.44 -21.34 -4.26
CA THR A 104 -4.48 -20.95 -5.22
C THR A 104 -5.43 -19.88 -4.70
N THR A 105 -5.32 -19.44 -3.43
CA THR A 105 -6.34 -18.53 -2.84
C THR A 105 -5.81 -17.33 -2.08
N ARG A 106 -4.49 -17.20 -1.86
CA ARG A 106 -3.92 -16.11 -1.06
C ARG A 106 -2.99 -15.22 -1.89
N ALA A 107 -3.24 -13.92 -1.84
CA ALA A 107 -2.36 -12.91 -2.40
C ALA A 107 -1.39 -12.37 -1.33
N PHE A 108 -0.10 -12.27 -1.65
CA PHE A 108 0.93 -11.64 -0.84
C PHE A 108 1.59 -10.55 -1.68
N ALA A 109 1.51 -9.30 -1.22
CA ALA A 109 2.16 -8.18 -1.91
C ALA A 109 3.69 -8.29 -1.84
N ILE A 110 4.19 -8.82 -0.72
CA ILE A 110 5.62 -9.07 -0.50
C ILE A 110 5.82 -10.54 -0.18
N THR A 111 6.72 -11.20 -0.91
CA THR A 111 7.21 -12.54 -0.58
C THR A 111 8.70 -12.43 -0.26
N HIS A 112 9.09 -12.71 0.97
CA HIS A 112 10.47 -12.69 1.45
C HIS A 112 10.97 -14.10 1.66
N PHE A 113 11.82 -14.57 0.75
CA PHE A 113 12.47 -15.86 0.84
C PHE A 113 13.88 -15.70 1.42
N THR A 114 14.18 -16.47 2.46
CA THR A 114 15.54 -16.58 3.01
C THR A 114 16.06 -17.97 2.73
N GLY A 115 17.19 -18.10 2.01
CA GLY A 115 17.72 -19.43 1.72
C GLY A 115 18.88 -19.49 0.73
N LEU A 116 18.91 -20.60 -0.01
CA LEU A 116 19.97 -20.99 -0.93
C LEU A 116 19.46 -21.07 -2.37
N LEU A 117 20.40 -21.02 -3.30
CA LEU A 117 20.18 -21.26 -4.72
C LEU A 117 20.84 -22.58 -5.11
N ALA A 118 20.10 -23.45 -5.79
CA ALA A 118 20.67 -24.68 -6.35
C ALA A 118 21.57 -24.35 -7.58
N SER A 119 21.17 -23.36 -8.37
CA SER A 119 21.92 -22.79 -9.50
C SER A 119 21.48 -21.34 -9.74
N SER A 120 22.01 -20.66 -10.78
CA SER A 120 21.65 -19.28 -11.11
C SER A 120 20.17 -19.08 -11.50
N ASP A 121 19.49 -20.16 -11.87
CA ASP A 121 18.11 -20.19 -12.37
C ASP A 121 17.18 -21.07 -11.52
N HIS A 122 17.63 -21.51 -10.34
CA HIS A 122 16.88 -22.44 -9.49
C HIS A 122 16.97 -22.06 -8.00
N LEU A 123 15.79 -21.96 -7.36
CA LEU A 123 15.64 -21.72 -5.93
C LEU A 123 15.58 -23.04 -5.16
N ASP A 124 16.36 -23.20 -4.10
CA ASP A 124 16.33 -24.41 -3.25
C ASP A 124 15.28 -24.29 -2.14
N LEU A 125 14.20 -25.06 -2.23
CA LEU A 125 13.11 -25.06 -1.25
C LEU A 125 13.35 -26.01 -0.07
N GLY A 126 14.47 -26.73 -0.07
CA GLY A 126 14.79 -27.75 0.93
C GLY A 126 14.18 -29.11 0.61
N ALA A 127 14.54 -30.13 1.41
CA ALA A 127 14.12 -31.52 1.21
C ALA A 127 14.29 -32.06 -0.23
N GLY A 128 15.31 -31.57 -0.97
CA GLY A 128 15.58 -31.96 -2.36
C GLY A 128 14.62 -31.35 -3.39
N ARG A 129 13.74 -30.43 -2.98
CA ARG A 129 12.85 -29.69 -3.88
C ARG A 129 13.56 -28.44 -4.37
N VAL A 130 13.59 -28.28 -5.68
CA VAL A 130 14.19 -27.14 -6.36
C VAL A 130 13.15 -26.55 -7.29
N LEU A 131 13.03 -25.22 -7.32
CA LEU A 131 12.06 -24.50 -8.14
C LEU A 131 12.77 -23.74 -9.26
N PRO A 132 12.57 -24.11 -10.54
CA PRO A 132 13.14 -23.38 -11.66
C PRO A 132 12.53 -21.99 -11.79
N VAL A 133 13.26 -21.07 -12.42
CA VAL A 133 12.86 -19.65 -12.56
C VAL A 133 11.48 -19.45 -13.18
N ASP A 134 11.10 -20.26 -14.17
CA ASP A 134 9.80 -20.15 -14.84
C ASP A 134 8.66 -20.52 -13.87
N GLU A 135 8.80 -21.63 -13.13
CA GLU A 135 7.82 -22.02 -12.11
C GLU A 135 7.77 -21.04 -10.94
N LEU A 136 8.92 -20.44 -10.56
CA LEU A 136 8.96 -19.41 -9.53
C LEU A 136 8.25 -18.12 -10.00
N ALA A 137 8.43 -17.71 -11.26
CA ALA A 137 7.72 -16.55 -11.80
C ALA A 137 6.19 -16.77 -11.80
N ASP A 138 5.75 -17.96 -12.24
CA ASP A 138 4.33 -18.35 -12.25
C ASP A 138 3.74 -18.39 -10.83
N ALA A 139 4.50 -18.93 -9.89
CA ALA A 139 4.16 -18.94 -8.47
C ALA A 139 3.98 -17.53 -7.90
N LEU A 140 4.96 -16.65 -8.12
CA LEU A 140 4.92 -15.26 -7.63
C LEU A 140 3.76 -14.49 -8.27
N SER A 141 3.47 -14.74 -9.54
CA SER A 141 2.32 -14.14 -10.24
C SER A 141 0.99 -14.62 -9.66
N THR A 142 0.86 -15.94 -9.41
CA THR A 142 -0.32 -16.55 -8.76
C THR A 142 -0.54 -15.96 -7.36
N LEU A 143 0.55 -15.72 -6.62
CA LEU A 143 0.55 -15.04 -5.33
C LEU A 143 0.30 -13.54 -5.41
N GLN A 144 0.23 -12.94 -6.60
CA GLN A 144 0.16 -11.50 -6.81
C GLN A 144 1.32 -10.75 -6.10
N THR A 145 2.50 -11.38 -6.05
CA THR A 145 3.69 -10.78 -5.47
C THR A 145 4.15 -9.60 -6.30
N ARG A 146 4.26 -8.45 -5.64
CA ARG A 146 4.74 -7.19 -6.21
C ARG A 146 6.23 -7.04 -5.95
N LEU A 147 6.66 -7.35 -4.73
CA LEU A 147 8.07 -7.36 -4.35
C LEU A 147 8.46 -8.76 -3.86
N PHE A 148 9.37 -9.42 -4.60
CA PHE A 148 10.03 -10.62 -4.12
C PHE A 148 11.36 -10.25 -3.48
N ILE A 149 11.54 -10.55 -2.20
CA ILE A 149 12.80 -10.34 -1.48
C ILE A 149 13.53 -11.67 -1.41
N LEU A 150 14.72 -11.74 -1.99
CA LEU A 150 15.60 -12.90 -1.99
C LEU A 150 16.80 -12.63 -1.06
N GLN A 151 16.70 -13.10 0.18
CA GLN A 151 17.79 -13.05 1.14
C GLN A 151 18.65 -14.32 1.00
N VAL A 152 19.85 -14.19 0.44
CA VAL A 152 20.77 -15.32 0.30
C VAL A 152 21.74 -15.40 1.47
N LEU A 153 21.98 -16.61 1.97
CA LEU A 153 22.85 -16.82 3.13
C LEU A 153 24.34 -16.74 2.79
N PRO A 154 24.87 -17.48 1.79
CA PRO A 154 26.29 -17.46 1.47
C PRO A 154 26.63 -16.25 0.59
N SER A 155 27.69 -15.52 0.93
CA SER A 155 28.09 -14.31 0.19
C SER A 155 28.45 -14.59 -1.28
N GLU A 156 28.99 -15.77 -1.56
CA GLU A 156 29.30 -16.25 -2.91
C GLU A 156 28.07 -16.54 -3.77
N SER A 157 26.87 -16.58 -3.17
CA SER A 157 25.61 -16.76 -3.91
C SER A 157 25.04 -15.44 -4.42
N PHE A 158 25.53 -14.29 -3.95
CA PHE A 158 24.99 -12.98 -4.32
C PHE A 158 25.02 -12.71 -5.84
N PRO A 159 26.12 -12.99 -6.59
CA PRO A 159 26.11 -12.81 -8.05
C PRO A 159 25.04 -13.66 -8.76
N ARG A 160 24.92 -14.94 -8.37
CA ARG A 160 23.90 -15.86 -8.92
C ARG A 160 22.47 -15.41 -8.57
N ALA A 161 22.27 -14.84 -7.39
CA ALA A 161 20.99 -14.32 -6.96
C ALA A 161 20.57 -13.07 -7.74
N ARG A 162 21.54 -12.23 -8.13
CA ARG A 162 21.30 -11.10 -9.04
C ARG A 162 20.86 -11.58 -10.41
N ASP A 163 21.53 -12.59 -10.96
CA ASP A 163 21.15 -13.18 -12.25
C ASP A 163 19.71 -13.73 -12.19
N LEU A 164 19.35 -14.46 -11.12
CA LEU A 164 17.99 -14.93 -10.89
C LEU A 164 16.98 -13.78 -10.83
N ALA A 165 17.28 -12.72 -10.10
CA ALA A 165 16.41 -11.55 -9.97
C ALA A 165 16.16 -10.87 -11.33
N ALA A 166 17.20 -10.68 -12.13
CA ALA A 166 17.08 -10.15 -13.49
C ALA A 166 16.21 -11.06 -14.38
N MET A 167 16.38 -12.39 -14.28
CA MET A 167 15.55 -13.34 -15.02
C MET A 167 14.08 -13.28 -14.60
N LEU A 168 13.79 -13.23 -13.30
CA LEU A 168 12.42 -13.12 -12.78
C LEU A 168 11.71 -11.86 -13.27
N VAL A 169 12.39 -10.71 -13.26
CA VAL A 169 11.83 -9.47 -13.80
C VAL A 169 11.54 -9.58 -15.29
N ARG A 170 12.48 -10.16 -16.08
CA ARG A 170 12.25 -10.44 -17.51
C ARG A 170 11.10 -11.42 -17.76
N ARG A 171 10.77 -12.28 -16.79
CA ARG A 171 9.61 -13.18 -16.81
C ARG A 171 8.31 -12.53 -16.31
N GLY A 172 8.35 -11.27 -15.87
CA GLY A 172 7.16 -10.49 -15.51
C GLY A 172 6.92 -10.32 -14.01
N THR A 173 7.86 -10.75 -13.14
CA THR A 173 7.83 -10.36 -11.72
C THR A 173 8.07 -8.85 -11.60
N PRO A 174 7.24 -8.08 -10.87
CA PRO A 174 7.34 -6.62 -10.89
C PRO A 174 8.64 -6.07 -10.31
N ALA A 175 9.06 -6.57 -9.15
CA ALA A 175 10.34 -6.21 -8.55
C ALA A 175 10.93 -7.37 -7.75
N VAL A 176 12.26 -7.44 -7.77
CA VAL A 176 13.04 -8.40 -6.98
C VAL A 176 14.16 -7.68 -6.25
N LEU A 177 14.18 -7.80 -4.92
CA LEU A 177 15.23 -7.28 -4.05
C LEU A 177 16.08 -8.43 -3.55
N VAL A 178 17.34 -8.47 -3.97
CA VAL A 178 18.34 -9.43 -3.48
C VAL A 178 19.12 -8.80 -2.36
N ILE A 179 19.24 -9.49 -1.23
CA ILE A 179 20.00 -9.03 -0.06
C ILE A 179 20.95 -10.14 0.39
N GLN A 180 22.16 -9.75 0.76
CA GLN A 180 23.12 -10.61 1.42
C GLN A 180 23.83 -9.84 2.52
N THR A 181 23.96 -10.48 3.68
CA THR A 181 24.79 -10.05 4.80
C THR A 181 25.07 -11.25 5.70
N ASP A 182 26.20 -11.20 6.38
CA ASP A 182 26.61 -12.11 7.45
C ASP A 182 26.32 -11.54 8.86
N ASN A 183 25.83 -10.30 8.94
CA ASN A 183 25.54 -9.60 10.18
C ASN A 183 24.02 -9.42 10.37
N GLN A 184 23.48 -10.09 11.40
CA GLN A 184 22.06 -9.99 11.77
C GLN A 184 21.63 -8.57 12.15
N ALA A 185 22.50 -7.79 12.82
CA ALA A 185 22.16 -6.44 13.26
C ALA A 185 21.98 -5.52 12.05
N ASP A 186 22.89 -5.60 11.07
CA ASP A 186 22.79 -4.82 9.84
C ASP A 186 21.54 -5.23 9.04
N LEU A 187 21.25 -6.54 8.96
CA LEU A 187 20.03 -7.05 8.31
C LEU A 187 18.75 -6.47 8.93
N ASN A 188 18.67 -6.47 10.26
CA ASN A 188 17.53 -5.95 11.00
C ASN A 188 17.38 -4.44 10.79
N GLU A 189 18.47 -3.68 10.86
CA GLU A 189 18.47 -2.24 10.62
C GLU A 189 18.03 -1.90 9.19
N PHE A 190 18.54 -2.64 8.21
CA PHE A 190 18.15 -2.45 6.82
C PHE A 190 16.66 -2.64 6.60
N PHE A 191 16.12 -3.76 7.08
CA PHE A 191 14.71 -4.04 6.89
C PHE A 191 13.82 -3.17 7.77
N LEU A 192 14.27 -2.77 8.97
CA LEU A 192 13.58 -1.77 9.78
C LEU A 192 13.37 -0.50 8.95
N GLN A 193 14.44 0.05 8.37
CA GLN A 193 14.35 1.25 7.55
C GLN A 193 13.52 1.03 6.27
N MET A 194 13.64 -0.13 5.63
CA MET A 194 12.84 -0.45 4.44
C MET A 194 11.33 -0.50 4.75
N TYR A 195 10.93 -1.23 5.80
CA TYR A 195 9.51 -1.31 6.20
C TYR A 195 8.99 0.01 6.77
N PHE A 196 9.85 0.78 7.43
CA PHE A 196 9.58 2.16 7.80
C PHE A 196 9.24 2.98 6.56
N ASN A 197 10.12 3.00 5.56
CA ASN A 197 9.91 3.73 4.32
C ASN A 197 8.65 3.27 3.54
N LEU A 198 8.34 1.97 3.59
CA LEU A 198 7.10 1.43 3.05
C LEU A 198 5.86 1.98 3.78
N ALA A 199 5.92 2.10 5.10
CA ALA A 199 4.84 2.70 5.89
C ALA A 199 4.66 4.20 5.58
N HIS A 200 5.69 4.88 5.06
CA HIS A 200 5.66 6.26 4.59
C HIS A 200 5.27 6.39 3.12
N ASP A 201 4.87 5.29 2.49
CA ASP A 201 4.41 5.26 1.10
C ASP A 201 5.47 5.80 0.11
N LEU A 202 6.75 5.56 0.41
CA LEU A 202 7.85 5.96 -0.47
C LEU A 202 7.94 5.03 -1.69
N PRO A 203 8.32 5.57 -2.88
CA PRO A 203 8.59 4.76 -4.06
C PRO A 203 9.61 3.67 -3.77
N LEU A 204 9.48 2.52 -4.43
CA LEU A 204 10.26 1.31 -4.12
C LEU A 204 11.79 1.54 -4.14
N VAL A 205 12.29 2.33 -5.08
CA VAL A 205 13.72 2.65 -5.20
C VAL A 205 14.19 3.50 -4.01
N GLU A 206 13.39 4.48 -3.61
CA GLU A 206 13.65 5.33 -2.43
C GLU A 206 13.55 4.51 -1.14
N MET A 207 12.55 3.64 -1.05
CA MET A 207 12.33 2.74 0.09
C MET A 207 13.58 1.91 0.40
N VAL A 208 14.24 1.37 -0.62
CA VAL A 208 15.48 0.61 -0.46
C VAL A 208 16.70 1.54 -0.33
N GLY A 209 16.79 2.58 -1.17
CA GLY A 209 17.97 3.44 -1.31
C GLY A 209 18.21 4.42 -0.16
N TYR A 210 17.19 4.83 0.59
CA TYR A 210 17.35 5.70 1.76
C TYR A 210 17.85 4.97 3.00
N THR A 211 17.88 3.64 2.98
CA THR A 211 18.63 2.89 3.96
C THR A 211 20.08 3.32 3.88
N ASN A 212 20.68 3.78 4.97
CA ASN A 212 22.09 4.21 4.98
C ASN A 212 23.01 2.99 4.84
N ILE A 213 23.00 2.38 3.67
CA ILE A 213 23.74 1.15 3.34
C ILE A 213 25.25 1.40 3.42
N ASN A 214 25.68 2.65 3.36
CA ASN A 214 27.06 3.05 3.59
C ASN A 214 27.46 2.97 5.07
N ALA A 215 26.51 3.12 6.00
CA ALA A 215 26.73 2.81 7.41
C ALA A 215 26.68 1.29 7.67
N LEU A 216 25.96 0.53 6.84
CA LEU A 216 25.79 -0.93 6.93
C LEU A 216 26.84 -1.66 6.08
N ASN A 217 28.09 -1.63 6.55
CA ASN A 217 29.26 -2.10 5.81
C ASN A 217 29.20 -3.56 5.31
N SER A 218 28.35 -4.41 5.90
CA SER A 218 28.22 -5.83 5.52
C SER A 218 27.13 -6.13 4.49
N ILE A 219 26.27 -5.15 4.14
CA ILE A 219 25.11 -5.39 3.28
C ILE A 219 25.45 -5.23 1.81
N GLN A 220 25.11 -6.25 1.04
CA GLN A 220 24.99 -6.19 -0.41
C GLN A 220 23.51 -6.23 -0.76
N ALA A 221 23.04 -5.22 -1.50
CA ALA A 221 21.66 -5.12 -1.93
C ALA A 221 21.60 -4.84 -3.43
N TYR A 222 20.73 -5.55 -4.14
CA TYR A 222 20.46 -5.35 -5.56
C TYR A 222 18.95 -5.36 -5.80
N LEU A 223 18.44 -4.32 -6.42
CA LEU A 223 17.03 -4.19 -6.77
C LEU A 223 16.86 -4.26 -8.29
N ALA A 224 16.19 -5.30 -8.78
CA ALA A 224 15.72 -5.40 -10.15
C ALA A 224 14.25 -4.96 -10.24
N THR A 225 13.92 -4.10 -11.19
CA THR A 225 12.56 -3.57 -11.36
C THR A 225 12.09 -3.62 -12.80
N CYS A 226 10.83 -3.98 -13.02
CA CYS A 226 10.17 -3.79 -14.32
C CYS A 226 9.86 -2.31 -14.58
N ALA A 227 9.42 -1.97 -15.80
CA ALA A 227 8.88 -0.66 -16.11
C ALA A 227 7.65 -0.39 -15.22
N ASN A 228 7.59 0.81 -14.63
CA ASN A 228 6.56 1.22 -13.66
C ASN A 228 6.60 0.50 -12.31
N ALA A 229 7.67 -0.23 -11.98
CA ALA A 229 7.74 -0.91 -10.68
C ALA A 229 7.87 0.05 -9.48
N ALA A 230 8.23 1.31 -9.71
CA ALA A 230 8.51 2.28 -8.66
C ALA A 230 7.33 2.47 -7.70
N GLU A 231 6.10 2.43 -8.21
CA GLU A 231 4.87 2.73 -7.46
C GLU A 231 4.05 1.47 -7.12
N ILE A 232 4.60 0.26 -7.31
CA ILE A 232 3.82 -0.98 -7.20
C ILE A 232 3.28 -1.25 -5.80
N LEU A 233 3.96 -0.76 -4.76
CA LEU A 233 3.51 -0.85 -3.37
C LEU A 233 2.91 0.46 -2.87
N ASN A 234 2.79 1.47 -3.74
CA ASN A 234 2.32 2.79 -3.37
C ASN A 234 0.81 2.77 -3.08
N LEU A 235 0.39 3.47 -2.03
CA LEU A 235 -0.97 3.56 -1.51
C LEU A 235 -1.69 4.85 -1.97
N ARG A 236 -1.05 5.75 -2.72
CA ARG A 236 -1.67 6.95 -3.31
C ARG A 236 -2.86 6.63 -4.21
N GLU A 237 -2.70 5.68 -5.12
CA GLU A 237 -3.81 5.26 -5.99
C GLU A 237 -4.95 4.67 -5.15
N TYR A 238 -4.58 3.92 -4.11
CA TYR A 238 -5.52 3.36 -3.17
C TYR A 238 -6.31 4.42 -2.41
N ARG A 239 -5.62 5.43 -1.89
CA ARG A 239 -6.18 6.59 -1.23
C ARG A 239 -7.11 7.38 -2.16
N ALA A 240 -6.68 7.61 -3.41
CA ALA A 240 -7.50 8.29 -4.41
C ALA A 240 -8.79 7.50 -4.69
N ALA A 241 -8.70 6.17 -4.85
CA ALA A 241 -9.84 5.31 -5.04
C ALA A 241 -10.79 5.31 -3.83
N LEU A 242 -10.26 5.29 -2.61
CA LEU A 242 -11.06 5.43 -1.38
C LEU A 242 -11.83 6.75 -1.35
N ARG A 243 -11.16 7.87 -1.69
CA ARG A 243 -11.80 9.18 -1.76
C ARG A 243 -12.95 9.19 -2.76
N THR A 244 -12.75 8.65 -3.96
CA THR A 244 -13.80 8.55 -4.99
C THR A 244 -14.99 7.71 -4.50
N ARG A 245 -14.75 6.58 -3.84
CA ARG A 245 -15.81 5.73 -3.26
C ARG A 245 -16.61 6.47 -2.20
N LEU A 246 -15.93 7.13 -1.26
CA LEU A 246 -16.59 7.91 -0.21
C LEU A 246 -17.44 9.05 -0.78
N LEU A 247 -16.93 9.82 -1.75
CA LEU A 247 -17.69 10.87 -2.42
C LEU A 247 -18.94 10.29 -3.13
N SER A 248 -18.78 9.16 -3.82
CA SER A 248 -19.90 8.46 -4.47
C SER A 248 -20.97 8.00 -3.46
N ASN A 249 -20.57 7.51 -2.29
CA ASN A 249 -21.50 7.13 -1.23
C ASN A 249 -22.24 8.35 -0.69
N LEU A 250 -21.54 9.45 -0.45
CA LEU A 250 -22.14 10.69 0.03
C LEU A 250 -23.19 11.22 -0.96
N ASP A 251 -22.88 11.22 -2.25
CA ASP A 251 -23.82 11.62 -3.31
C ASP A 251 -25.04 10.69 -3.38
N THR A 252 -24.84 9.39 -3.16
CA THR A 252 -25.92 8.40 -3.11
C THR A 252 -26.85 8.65 -1.93
N LEU A 253 -26.30 8.86 -0.73
CA LEU A 253 -27.08 9.13 0.48
C LEU A 253 -27.88 10.43 0.35
N ARG A 254 -27.26 11.49 -0.16
CA ARG A 254 -27.93 12.77 -0.43
C ARG A 254 -29.06 12.64 -1.45
N ARG A 255 -28.87 11.82 -2.50
CA ARG A 255 -29.91 11.56 -3.50
C ARG A 255 -31.09 10.82 -2.88
N LEU A 256 -30.83 9.77 -2.09
CA LEU A 256 -31.89 9.04 -1.39
C LEU A 256 -32.69 9.95 -0.46
N GLN A 257 -32.02 10.85 0.26
CA GLN A 257 -32.66 11.84 1.11
C GLN A 257 -33.54 12.81 0.30
N ALA A 258 -33.03 13.31 -0.83
CA ALA A 258 -33.78 14.19 -1.72
C ALA A 258 -34.97 13.51 -2.41
N GLU A 259 -34.89 12.20 -2.68
CA GLU A 259 -35.98 11.39 -3.26
C GLU A 259 -37.06 11.04 -2.23
N LEU A 260 -36.70 10.79 -0.97
CA LEU A 260 -37.66 10.48 0.09
C LEU A 260 -38.49 11.70 0.50
N ARG A 261 -37.90 12.90 0.47
CA ARG A 261 -38.55 14.12 0.93
C ARG A 261 -39.89 14.44 0.23
N PRO A 262 -39.99 14.46 -1.11
CA PRO A 262 -41.26 14.75 -1.78
C PRO A 262 -42.32 13.66 -1.54
N ILE A 263 -41.91 12.40 -1.31
CA ILE A 263 -42.84 11.31 -0.98
C ILE A 263 -43.46 11.57 0.39
N TYR A 264 -42.64 11.94 1.38
CA TYR A 264 -43.10 12.31 2.70
C TYR A 264 -44.04 13.52 2.68
N ASP A 265 -43.67 14.58 1.96
CA ASP A 265 -44.47 15.79 1.86
C ASP A 265 -45.86 15.49 1.22
N ASP A 266 -45.92 14.68 0.14
CA ASP A 266 -47.20 14.26 -0.50
C ASP A 266 -48.07 13.40 0.42
N LEU A 267 -47.47 12.46 1.17
CA LEU A 267 -48.21 11.64 2.13
C LEU A 267 -48.79 12.48 3.28
N THR A 268 -48.01 13.46 3.76
CA THR A 268 -48.42 14.39 4.82
C THR A 268 -49.57 15.30 4.35
N GLU A 269 -49.45 15.90 3.16
CA GLU A 269 -50.49 16.78 2.58
C GLU A 269 -51.83 16.07 2.39
N ARG A 270 -51.81 14.77 2.06
CA ARG A 270 -53.03 13.97 1.87
C ARG A 270 -53.77 13.60 3.15
N GLY A 271 -53.24 13.97 4.32
CA GLY A 271 -53.95 13.90 5.60
C GLY A 271 -54.43 12.50 5.99
N ARG A 272 -53.74 11.45 5.53
CA ARG A 272 -54.13 10.08 5.86
C ARG A 272 -53.77 9.78 7.31
N HIS A 273 -54.80 9.42 8.10
CA HIS A 273 -54.81 9.23 9.55
C HIS A 273 -53.89 8.13 10.13
N THR A 274 -52.82 7.74 9.43
CA THR A 274 -51.70 6.93 9.93
C THR A 274 -50.43 7.77 9.96
N THR A 275 -50.54 9.04 10.35
CA THR A 275 -49.41 9.99 10.39
C THR A 275 -48.34 9.54 11.38
N GLU A 276 -48.69 8.97 12.53
CA GLU A 276 -47.69 8.54 13.53
C GLU A 276 -46.74 7.46 12.98
N ASP A 277 -47.25 6.40 12.35
CA ASP A 277 -46.41 5.33 11.78
C ASP A 277 -45.56 5.82 10.59
N ILE A 278 -46.10 6.71 9.77
CA ILE A 278 -45.38 7.26 8.60
C ILE A 278 -44.30 8.24 9.06
N ASP A 279 -44.62 9.14 9.98
CA ASP A 279 -43.69 10.11 10.56
C ASP A 279 -42.53 9.40 11.26
N ASP A 280 -42.83 8.32 12.02
CA ASP A 280 -41.81 7.51 12.69
C ASP A 280 -40.89 6.80 11.68
N ILE A 281 -41.46 6.14 10.67
CA ILE A 281 -40.67 5.38 9.68
C ILE A 281 -39.82 6.32 8.80
N PHE A 282 -40.40 7.41 8.30
CA PHE A 282 -39.67 8.39 7.50
C PHE A 282 -38.64 9.15 8.35
N GLY A 283 -39.00 9.54 9.58
CA GLY A 283 -38.10 10.19 10.51
C GLY A 283 -36.89 9.30 10.85
N GLN A 284 -37.11 8.02 11.16
CA GLN A 284 -36.02 7.07 11.38
C GLN A 284 -35.15 6.87 10.14
N THR A 285 -35.75 6.82 8.95
CA THR A 285 -35.01 6.63 7.69
C THR A 285 -34.18 7.86 7.35
N ASP A 286 -34.74 9.06 7.47
CA ASP A 286 -34.05 10.33 7.26
C ASP A 286 -32.91 10.53 8.26
N GLN A 287 -33.16 10.26 9.55
CA GLN A 287 -32.12 10.30 10.58
C GLN A 287 -30.99 9.29 10.29
N SER A 288 -31.32 8.09 9.83
CA SER A 288 -30.32 7.08 9.45
C SER A 288 -29.50 7.49 8.23
N LEU A 289 -30.14 8.12 7.24
CA LEU A 289 -29.44 8.67 6.06
C LEU A 289 -28.51 9.81 6.44
N SER A 290 -28.96 10.74 7.28
CA SER A 290 -28.12 11.84 7.79
C SER A 290 -26.95 11.32 8.62
N ALA A 291 -27.19 10.38 9.54
CA ALA A 291 -26.12 9.77 10.34
C ALA A 291 -25.07 9.06 9.46
N ALA A 292 -25.50 8.30 8.46
CA ALA A 292 -24.60 7.65 7.51
C ALA A 292 -23.82 8.68 6.66
N ALA A 293 -24.46 9.78 6.26
CA ALA A 293 -23.81 10.85 5.50
C ALA A 293 -22.76 11.59 6.35
N ASP A 294 -23.05 11.81 7.63
CA ASP A 294 -22.10 12.38 8.59
C ASP A 294 -20.90 11.43 8.81
N GLU A 295 -21.14 10.12 8.95
CA GLU A 295 -20.08 9.09 9.07
C GLU A 295 -19.15 9.10 7.84
N VAL A 296 -19.72 9.15 6.62
CA VAL A 296 -18.94 9.31 5.38
C VAL A 296 -18.18 10.63 5.36
N GLY A 297 -18.81 11.71 5.83
CA GLY A 297 -18.20 13.04 5.94
C GLY A 297 -16.99 13.04 6.88
N TYR A 298 -17.09 12.38 8.04
CA TYR A 298 -15.97 12.22 8.97
C TYR A 298 -14.84 11.39 8.35
N ALA A 299 -15.15 10.27 7.70
CA ALA A 299 -14.16 9.43 7.03
C ALA A 299 -13.43 10.19 5.89
N LEU A 300 -14.16 11.01 5.12
CA LEU A 300 -13.56 11.90 4.10
C LEU A 300 -12.61 12.93 4.72
N ASN A 301 -13.06 13.58 5.79
CA ASN A 301 -12.24 14.57 6.49
C ASN A 301 -11.00 13.93 7.13
N ASP A 302 -11.11 12.72 7.68
CA ASP A 302 -9.97 11.96 8.19
C ASP A 302 -9.01 11.57 7.05
N LEU A 303 -9.54 11.14 5.91
CA LEU A 303 -8.74 10.86 4.71
C LEU A 303 -8.01 12.10 4.18
N GLU A 304 -8.63 13.28 4.23
CA GLU A 304 -8.06 14.54 3.76
C GLU A 304 -7.03 15.13 4.74
N ARG A 305 -7.10 14.77 6.03
CA ARG A 305 -6.11 15.14 7.04
C ARG A 305 -4.79 14.39 6.91
N ILE A 306 -4.79 13.22 6.27
CA ILE A 306 -3.57 12.47 6.00
C ILE A 306 -2.71 13.29 5.02
N PRO A 307 -1.51 13.77 5.36
CA PRO A 307 -0.71 14.52 4.40
C PRO A 307 -0.23 13.63 3.23
N GLU A 308 0.20 14.24 2.12
CA GLU A 308 0.75 13.51 0.97
C GLU A 308 2.11 12.85 1.27
N ARG A 309 2.86 13.42 2.24
CA ARG A 309 4.05 12.83 2.85
C ARG A 309 3.78 12.69 4.33
N TRP A 310 3.62 11.45 4.78
CA TRP A 310 3.16 11.13 6.12
C TRP A 310 4.34 10.85 7.04
N ASP A 311 4.46 11.51 8.18
CA ASP A 311 5.24 11.03 9.33
C ASP A 311 4.43 10.05 10.19
N HIS A 312 4.80 8.78 10.13
CA HIS A 312 4.12 7.74 10.90
C HIS A 312 4.31 7.85 12.44
N GLU A 313 5.28 8.63 12.94
CA GLU A 313 5.55 8.78 14.38
C GLU A 313 4.52 9.69 15.05
N THR A 314 3.97 10.64 14.30
CA THR A 314 3.03 11.65 14.79
C THR A 314 1.62 11.42 14.27
N GLU A 315 1.48 10.88 13.07
CA GLU A 315 0.19 10.82 12.38
C GLU A 315 -0.19 9.37 11.97
N GLY A 316 0.78 8.45 11.81
CA GLY A 316 0.73 6.97 11.61
C GLY A 316 -0.06 6.39 10.42
N ILE A 317 0.39 5.44 9.59
CA ILE A 317 -0.39 4.73 8.50
C ILE A 317 -1.76 4.08 8.89
N ILE A 318 -2.11 4.09 10.17
CA ILE A 318 -3.30 3.49 10.75
C ILE A 318 -4.63 4.15 10.32
N PRO A 319 -4.78 5.49 10.29
CA PRO A 319 -5.98 6.16 9.79
C PRO A 319 -6.34 5.76 8.37
N LEU A 320 -5.41 5.43 7.46
CA LEU A 320 -5.79 4.95 6.13
C LEU A 320 -6.52 3.59 6.20
N SER A 321 -6.03 2.67 7.04
CA SER A 321 -6.71 1.40 7.29
C SER A 321 -8.05 1.56 8.02
N GLN A 322 -8.16 2.56 8.91
CA GLN A 322 -9.40 2.89 9.60
C GLN A 322 -10.43 3.51 8.65
N VAL A 323 -10.00 4.44 7.79
CA VAL A 323 -10.82 5.05 6.75
C VAL A 323 -11.32 3.99 5.78
N GLU A 324 -10.49 3.00 5.41
CA GLU A 324 -10.97 1.87 4.61
C GLU A 324 -12.13 1.13 5.31
N GLN A 325 -11.95 0.79 6.59
CA GLN A 325 -12.97 0.08 7.35
C GLN A 325 -14.27 0.90 7.44
N GLN A 326 -14.16 2.19 7.72
CA GLN A 326 -15.29 3.13 7.73
C GLN A 326 -15.96 3.22 6.35
N THR A 327 -15.16 3.26 5.27
CA THR A 327 -15.67 3.28 3.89
C THR A 327 -16.48 2.02 3.59
N GLN A 328 -15.97 0.84 3.97
CA GLN A 328 -16.67 -0.43 3.77
C GLN A 328 -17.99 -0.48 4.58
N MET A 329 -17.97 0.01 5.82
CA MET A 329 -19.17 0.11 6.66
C MET A 329 -20.21 1.05 6.06
N ALA A 330 -19.78 2.24 5.61
CA ALA A 330 -20.64 3.21 4.94
C ALA A 330 -21.24 2.69 3.64
N GLU A 331 -20.49 1.93 2.83
CA GLU A 331 -21.01 1.26 1.63
C GLU A 331 -22.10 0.24 1.98
N ALA A 332 -21.89 -0.58 3.01
CA ALA A 332 -22.87 -1.55 3.47
C ALA A 332 -24.15 -0.85 3.97
N GLN A 333 -24.00 0.22 4.77
CA GLN A 333 -25.13 1.03 5.25
C GLN A 333 -25.88 1.71 4.09
N ALA A 334 -25.18 2.33 3.14
CA ALA A 334 -25.80 2.99 1.99
C ALA A 334 -26.61 2.00 1.14
N ASN A 335 -26.10 0.78 0.95
CA ASN A 335 -26.82 -0.28 0.23
C ASN A 335 -28.08 -0.74 0.97
N ASP A 336 -28.02 -0.91 2.30
CA ASP A 336 -29.18 -1.26 3.13
C ASP A 336 -30.24 -0.14 3.11
N LEU A 337 -29.82 1.11 3.30
CA LEU A 337 -30.71 2.27 3.26
C LEU A 337 -31.34 2.46 1.87
N ALA A 338 -30.60 2.23 0.79
CA ALA A 338 -31.14 2.22 -0.57
C ALA A 338 -32.18 1.11 -0.77
N ALA A 339 -32.01 -0.05 -0.15
CA ALA A 339 -33.00 -1.13 -0.19
C ALA A 339 -34.26 -0.76 0.59
N ARG A 340 -34.12 -0.18 1.79
CA ARG A 340 -35.24 0.28 2.63
C ARG A 340 -36.01 1.42 1.97
N SER A 341 -35.34 2.44 1.44
CA SER A 341 -35.96 3.56 0.73
C SER A 341 -36.81 3.08 -0.46
N ARG A 342 -36.28 2.15 -1.28
CA ARG A 342 -37.03 1.51 -2.37
C ARG A 342 -38.21 0.67 -1.89
N ALA A 343 -38.15 0.09 -0.70
CA ALA A 343 -39.29 -0.64 -0.12
C ALA A 343 -40.38 0.33 0.35
N LEU A 344 -40.01 1.46 0.96
CA LEU A 344 -40.94 2.51 1.36
C LEU A 344 -41.62 3.16 0.15
N GLN A 345 -40.86 3.45 -0.90
CA GLN A 345 -41.41 3.98 -2.14
C GLN A 345 -42.46 3.04 -2.73
N ARG A 346 -42.15 1.74 -2.83
CA ARG A 346 -43.12 0.73 -3.33
C ARG A 346 -44.36 0.64 -2.44
N ARG A 347 -44.18 0.65 -1.11
CA ARG A 347 -45.30 0.65 -0.17
C ARG A 347 -46.18 1.89 -0.35
N ALA A 348 -45.58 3.07 -0.52
CA ALA A 348 -46.31 4.30 -0.78
C ALA A 348 -47.06 4.23 -2.12
N GLU A 349 -46.45 3.67 -3.17
CA GLU A 349 -47.11 3.44 -4.46
C GLU A 349 -48.31 2.49 -4.35
N ASP A 350 -48.18 1.39 -3.59
CA ASP A 350 -49.24 0.40 -3.37
C ASP A 350 -50.39 0.93 -2.49
N GLU A 351 -50.06 1.69 -1.45
CA GLU A 351 -51.05 2.24 -0.52
C GLU A 351 -51.80 3.46 -1.09
N LEU A 352 -51.32 4.08 -2.16
CA LEU A 352 -51.99 5.20 -2.84
C LEU A 352 -52.98 4.68 -3.92
N PRO A 353 -54.31 4.59 -3.63
CA PRO A 353 -55.29 4.19 -4.63
C PRO A 353 -55.42 5.35 -5.62
N GLY A 354 -54.97 5.12 -6.84
CA GLY A 354 -54.84 6.16 -7.87
C GLY A 354 -53.49 6.14 -8.58
N GLY A 355 -52.50 5.39 -8.08
CA GLY A 355 -51.18 5.26 -8.67
C GLY A 355 -50.41 6.59 -8.73
N PHE A 356 -49.09 6.53 -8.75
CA PHE A 356 -48.28 7.61 -9.35
C PHE A 356 -48.48 7.66 -10.89
N GLY A 357 -49.68 7.31 -11.36
CA GLY A 357 -50.07 7.29 -12.76
C GLY A 357 -50.31 8.71 -13.23
N THR A 358 -49.24 9.30 -13.77
CA THR A 358 -49.33 10.37 -14.77
C THR A 358 -50.33 11.45 -14.38
N SER A 359 -50.05 12.23 -13.34
CA SER A 359 -50.55 13.60 -13.38
C SER A 359 -49.88 14.24 -14.59
N THR A 360 -50.57 14.20 -15.72
CA THR A 360 -50.43 15.14 -16.83
C THR A 360 -50.72 16.53 -16.27
N ARG A 361 -49.84 17.04 -15.40
CA ARG A 361 -49.60 18.47 -15.31
C ARG A 361 -49.27 18.88 -16.73
N GLY A 362 -50.15 19.71 -17.30
CA GLY A 362 -50.11 20.12 -18.68
C GLY A 362 -48.68 20.36 -19.12
N SER A 363 -48.34 19.70 -20.23
CA SER A 363 -47.19 20.04 -21.06
C SER A 363 -47.31 21.52 -21.43
N ALA A 364 -46.82 22.40 -20.54
CA ALA A 364 -46.32 23.68 -20.97
C ALA A 364 -45.18 23.33 -21.92
N ALA A 365 -45.34 23.79 -23.17
CA ALA A 365 -44.53 23.42 -24.31
C ALA A 365 -43.07 23.26 -23.92
N ARG A 366 -42.56 22.03 -24.00
CA ARG A 366 -41.13 21.77 -24.02
C ARG A 366 -40.59 22.64 -25.16
N PRO A 367 -39.72 23.64 -24.93
CA PRO A 367 -39.09 24.34 -26.03
C PRO A 367 -38.41 23.29 -26.90
N ALA A 368 -38.63 23.39 -28.21
CA ALA A 368 -38.03 22.47 -29.18
C ALA A 368 -36.53 22.33 -28.86
N PRO A 369 -35.97 21.11 -28.91
CA PRO A 369 -34.53 20.95 -28.77
C PRO A 369 -33.88 21.85 -29.83
N ALA A 370 -33.03 22.77 -29.38
CA ALA A 370 -32.18 23.52 -30.28
C ALA A 370 -31.42 22.49 -31.14
N GLU A 371 -31.49 22.68 -32.45
CA GLU A 371 -30.74 21.85 -33.40
C GLU A 371 -29.29 21.76 -32.92
N PRO A 372 -28.70 20.55 -32.84
CA PRO A 372 -27.27 20.45 -32.64
C PRO A 372 -26.58 21.22 -33.78
N PRO A 373 -25.51 21.97 -33.48
CA PRO A 373 -24.73 22.62 -34.53
C PRO A 373 -24.33 21.56 -35.55
N ARG A 374 -24.67 21.82 -36.82
CA ARG A 374 -24.22 21.01 -37.94
C ARG A 374 -22.69 20.94 -37.86
N GLU A 375 -22.17 19.75 -37.57
CA GLU A 375 -20.80 19.40 -37.90
C GLU A 375 -20.63 19.61 -39.41
N THR A 376 -19.98 20.70 -39.76
CA THR A 376 -19.35 20.84 -41.06
C THR A 376 -18.19 19.86 -41.11
N ASP A 377 -18.43 18.73 -41.76
CA ASP A 377 -17.39 17.99 -42.47
C ASP A 377 -16.62 18.97 -43.35
N GLU A 378 -15.33 19.17 -43.06
CA GLU A 378 -14.24 19.37 -44.04
C GLU A 378 -12.94 19.76 -43.31
N ILE A 379 -12.19 18.77 -42.81
CA ILE A 379 -10.73 18.89 -42.73
C ILE A 379 -10.14 17.70 -43.48
N SER A 380 -9.75 18.00 -44.72
CA SER A 380 -8.96 17.13 -45.60
C SER A 380 -7.65 16.70 -44.93
N PRO A 381 -7.19 15.45 -45.12
CA PRO A 381 -5.83 15.08 -44.74
C PRO A 381 -4.82 15.78 -45.67
N PRO A 382 -3.65 16.22 -45.17
CA PRO A 382 -2.62 16.75 -46.03
C PRO A 382 -2.07 15.64 -46.93
N ARG A 383 -2.23 15.85 -48.24
CA ARG A 383 -1.58 15.08 -49.31
C ARG A 383 -0.08 15.02 -49.06
N GLN A 384 0.43 13.81 -48.80
CA GLN A 384 1.84 13.50 -49.01
C GLN A 384 2.15 13.60 -50.50
N ARG A 385 3.02 14.54 -50.89
CA ARG A 385 3.63 14.56 -52.22
C ARG A 385 4.90 13.71 -52.21
N PRO A 386 5.13 12.90 -53.27
CA PRO A 386 6.39 12.21 -53.49
C PRO A 386 7.38 13.17 -54.17
N GLY A 387 8.59 13.27 -53.63
CA GLY A 387 9.74 13.92 -54.29
C GLY A 387 10.96 13.06 -53.97
N HIS A 388 11.34 12.18 -54.89
CA HIS A 388 12.35 12.38 -55.94
C HIS A 388 13.79 12.23 -55.45
N ALA A 389 14.38 11.14 -55.96
CA ALA A 389 15.81 10.85 -55.99
C ALA A 389 16.62 11.91 -56.75
N GLY A 390 17.86 12.10 -56.30
CA GLY A 390 18.94 12.83 -56.98
C GLY A 390 20.08 13.02 -55.97
N ALA A 391 21.06 12.13 -55.96
CA ALA A 391 22.31 12.21 -56.72
C ALA A 391 23.42 12.97 -55.96
N ILE A 392 24.51 12.23 -55.73
CA ILE A 392 25.80 12.60 -55.15
C ILE A 392 26.47 13.66 -56.05
N PRO A 393 27.23 14.61 -55.47
CA PRO A 393 28.67 14.56 -55.73
C PRO A 393 29.55 14.75 -54.50
N ASP A 394 30.62 13.98 -54.57
CA ASP A 394 31.86 13.95 -53.81
C ASP A 394 32.68 15.25 -53.96
N SER A 395 33.25 15.79 -52.87
CA SER A 395 34.61 16.37 -52.78
C SER A 395 34.89 17.07 -51.42
N THR A 396 35.78 16.44 -50.63
CA THR A 396 36.90 16.96 -49.78
C THR A 396 37.04 18.48 -49.46
N PRO A 397 37.77 18.92 -48.39
CA PRO A 397 38.76 18.19 -47.58
C PRO A 397 38.70 18.36 -46.05
N ARG A 398 39.41 17.42 -45.42
CA ARG A 398 40.02 17.37 -44.08
C ARG A 398 40.42 18.74 -43.50
N GLU A 399 39.82 19.12 -42.38
CA GLU A 399 40.28 20.20 -41.52
C GLU A 399 40.63 19.60 -40.14
N GLU A 400 41.82 19.91 -39.66
CA GLU A 400 42.43 19.37 -38.45
C GLU A 400 41.68 19.84 -37.20
N ALA A 401 41.30 18.88 -36.34
CA ALA A 401 40.73 19.19 -35.03
C ALA A 401 41.83 19.70 -34.08
N PRO A 402 41.62 20.81 -33.36
CA PRO A 402 42.50 21.23 -32.27
C PRO A 402 42.35 20.28 -31.06
N PRO A 403 43.38 20.17 -30.21
CA PRO A 403 43.36 19.25 -29.07
C PRO A 403 42.29 19.66 -28.04
N GLU A 404 41.63 18.64 -27.49
CA GLU A 404 40.69 18.74 -26.37
C GLU A 404 41.35 19.41 -25.15
N PRO A 405 40.70 20.40 -24.52
CA PRO A 405 41.13 20.88 -23.21
C PRO A 405 40.72 19.87 -22.12
N GLU A 406 41.66 19.59 -21.23
CA GLU A 406 41.45 18.78 -20.02
C GLU A 406 40.24 19.28 -19.19
N PRO A 407 39.46 18.39 -18.55
CA PRO A 407 38.38 18.81 -17.67
C PRO A 407 38.97 19.43 -16.39
N GLN A 408 38.91 20.76 -16.31
CA GLN A 408 39.06 21.49 -15.05
C GLN A 408 37.89 21.16 -14.13
N SER A 409 38.18 20.35 -13.10
CA SER A 409 37.35 20.18 -11.92
C SER A 409 37.53 21.40 -11.01
N ASP A 410 36.60 22.35 -11.05
CA ASP A 410 36.50 23.41 -10.03
C ASP A 410 35.13 24.10 -10.12
N TRP A 411 34.06 23.40 -9.73
CA TRP A 411 32.77 24.03 -9.39
C TRP A 411 32.02 23.15 -8.39
N LEU A 412 32.23 23.42 -7.10
CA LEU A 412 31.23 23.37 -6.02
C LEU A 412 31.88 23.93 -4.75
N GLY A 413 31.89 25.26 -4.65
CA GLY A 413 32.22 25.96 -3.43
C GLY A 413 31.07 25.83 -2.42
N ASP A 414 31.44 25.41 -1.22
CA ASP A 414 31.03 25.97 0.07
C ASP A 414 29.65 26.65 0.15
N VAL A 415 28.60 25.86 0.37
CA VAL A 415 27.40 26.33 1.07
C VAL A 415 26.82 25.20 1.93
N TRP A 416 27.50 24.83 3.02
CA TRP A 416 26.84 24.27 4.20
C TRP A 416 27.59 24.78 5.43
N GLY A 417 27.03 25.82 6.05
CA GLY A 417 27.47 26.28 7.35
C GLY A 417 27.22 25.20 8.40
N GLU A 418 28.23 24.94 9.22
CA GLU A 418 28.14 24.08 10.38
C GLU A 418 27.06 24.62 11.34
N VAL A 419 25.96 23.88 11.47
CA VAL A 419 25.04 24.04 12.60
C VAL A 419 25.57 23.14 13.72
N PRO A 420 26.01 23.68 14.86
CA PRO A 420 26.46 22.84 15.96
C PRO A 420 25.25 22.10 16.54
N LEU A 421 25.31 20.76 16.48
CA LEU A 421 24.35 19.90 17.17
C LEU A 421 24.50 20.09 18.69
N PRO A 422 23.39 20.17 19.46
CA PRO A 422 23.47 20.18 20.92
C PRO A 422 24.06 18.86 21.42
N ALA A 423 25.03 18.95 22.31
CA ALA A 423 25.64 17.79 22.96
C ALA A 423 24.57 17.02 23.74
N MET A 424 24.30 15.78 23.31
CA MET A 424 23.48 14.82 24.05
C MET A 424 24.25 14.36 25.30
N PRO A 425 23.62 14.34 26.49
CA PRO A 425 24.27 13.84 27.69
C PRO A 425 24.50 12.32 27.58
N LEU A 426 25.71 11.89 27.96
CA LEU A 426 26.07 10.48 28.04
C LEU A 426 25.23 9.75 29.10
N PRO A 427 24.84 8.49 28.86
CA PRO A 427 24.03 7.73 29.79
C PRO A 427 24.92 7.19 30.92
N GLY A 428 24.71 7.68 32.14
CA GLY A 428 25.31 7.07 33.32
C GLY A 428 25.55 8.04 34.45
N GLU A 429 24.49 8.48 35.13
CA GLU A 429 24.51 8.81 36.56
C GLU A 429 23.05 8.93 37.04
N ALA A 430 22.61 7.95 37.83
CA ALA A 430 21.32 7.98 38.48
C ALA A 430 21.34 9.03 39.62
N PRO A 431 20.34 9.92 39.73
CA PRO A 431 20.29 10.86 40.84
C PRO A 431 19.93 10.12 42.14
N THR A 432 20.89 10.09 43.06
CA THR A 432 20.72 9.68 44.45
C THR A 432 19.76 10.64 45.15
N ALA A 433 18.51 10.21 45.38
CA ALA A 433 17.58 10.96 46.20
C ALA A 433 18.04 10.93 47.67
N ALA A 434 18.47 12.09 48.16
CA ALA A 434 18.76 12.32 49.57
C ALA A 434 17.46 12.27 50.38
N ILE A 435 17.29 11.20 51.15
CA ILE A 435 16.29 11.09 52.21
C ILE A 435 16.82 11.89 53.40
N GLY A 436 16.20 13.03 53.67
CA GLY A 436 16.42 13.81 54.89
C GLY A 436 15.80 13.11 56.10
N SER A 437 16.62 12.76 57.07
CA SER A 437 16.22 12.33 58.41
C SER A 437 15.53 13.48 59.16
N PRO A 438 14.42 13.22 59.88
CA PRO A 438 13.89 14.13 60.88
C PRO A 438 14.45 13.78 62.26
N ASP A 439 15.34 14.62 62.80
CA ASP A 439 15.67 14.61 64.23
C ASP A 439 14.96 15.75 64.95
N GLU A 440 14.16 15.34 65.93
CA GLU A 440 14.06 15.86 67.29
C GLU A 440 13.92 17.38 67.51
N ALA A 441 12.72 17.78 67.94
CA ALA A 441 12.56 18.88 68.89
C ALA A 441 11.49 18.48 69.93
N GLY A 442 11.97 18.01 71.08
CA GLY A 442 11.24 17.97 72.33
C GLY A 442 12.02 18.78 73.39
N GLU A 443 11.24 19.41 74.28
CA GLU A 443 11.61 20.10 75.53
C GLU A 443 11.98 21.60 75.49
N ALA A 444 10.96 22.44 75.70
CA ALA A 444 10.81 23.30 76.88
C ALA A 444 9.34 23.72 77.06
#